data_AF-A0A1C5MHS6-F1
#
_entry.id   AF-A0A1C5MHS6-F1
#
_cell.length_a   1.000
_cell.length_b   1.000
_cell.length_c   1.000
_cell.angle_alpha   90.00
_cell.angle_beta   90.00
_cell.angle_gamma   90.00
#
_symmetry.space_group_name_H-M   'P 1'
#
loop_
_entity.id
_entity.type
_entity.pdbx_description
1 polymer ?
#
loop_
_entity_poly.entity_id
_entity_poly.type
_entity_poly.pdbx_seq_one_letter_code
_entity_poly.pdbx_strand_id
1 'polypeptide(L)' 'MVHIFNPQLILIGGGVSAQQKLLIEPIAAKVRASVMPAFAEGLEIRAAQLHNDAGMVGAVYYFRQQHGET' A
#
# COMPACT_ATOMS: atom_id res chain seq x y z
N MET A 1 -12.40 -5.71 -0.17
CA MET A 1 -11.35 -5.13 -1.05
C MET A 1 -10.44 -6.21 -1.63
N VAL A 2 -9.78 -7.05 -0.81
CA VAL A 2 -8.92 -8.14 -1.33
C VAL A 2 -9.66 -9.03 -2.34
N HIS A 3 -10.85 -9.54 -2.00
CA HIS A 3 -11.62 -10.38 -2.92
C HIS A 3 -12.17 -9.66 -4.16
N ILE A 4 -12.24 -8.33 -4.14
CA ILE A 4 -12.77 -7.53 -5.27
C ILE A 4 -11.67 -7.27 -6.29
N PHE A 5 -10.47 -6.93 -5.82
CA PHE A 5 -9.37 -6.47 -6.68
C PHE A 5 -8.26 -7.50 -6.88
N ASN A 6 -8.22 -8.56 -6.07
CA ASN A 6 -7.12 -9.54 -6.02
C ASN A 6 -5.71 -8.91 -6.13
N PRO A 7 -5.38 -7.92 -5.27
CA PRO A 7 -4.16 -7.16 -5.42
C PRO A 7 -2.94 -8.00 -5.04
N GLN A 8 -1.79 -7.72 -5.66
CA GLN A 8 -0.51 -8.28 -5.23
C GLN A 8 0.08 -7.51 -4.03
N LEU A 9 -0.22 -6.21 -3.91
CA LEU A 9 0.33 -5.34 -2.88
C LEU A 9 -0.72 -4.36 -2.36
N ILE A 10 -0.79 -4.21 -1.04
CA ILE A 10 -1.54 -3.17 -0.35
C ILE A 10 -0.55 -2.29 0.40
N LEU A 11 -0.55 -1.00 0.11
CA LEU A 11 0.21 0.01 0.84
C LEU A 11 -0.70 0.71 1.86
N ILE A 12 -0.30 0.72 3.13
CA ILE A 12 -1.00 1.43 4.21
C ILE A 12 -0.21 2.69 4.54
N GLY A 13 -0.82 3.85 4.32
CA GLY A 13 -0.27 5.16 4.70
C GLY A 13 -0.91 5.74 5.96
N GLY A 14 -0.53 6.98 6.29
CA GLY A 14 -1.02 7.72 7.46
C GLY A 14 -0.02 7.72 8.63
N GLY A 15 -0.17 8.67 9.56
CA GLY A 15 0.83 8.89 10.62
C GLY A 15 1.11 7.68 11.53
N VAL A 16 0.15 6.77 11.67
CA VAL A 16 0.29 5.56 12.49
C VAL A 16 0.91 4.37 11.73
N SER A 17 0.93 4.41 10.40
CA SER A 17 1.42 3.30 9.56
C SER A 17 2.94 3.10 9.64
N ALA A 18 3.68 4.08 10.18
CA ALA A 18 5.11 3.95 10.45
C ALA A 18 5.43 2.84 11.47
N GLN A 19 4.45 2.42 12.28
CA GLN A 19 4.63 1.38 13.28
C GLN A 19 4.53 -0.02 12.66
N GLN A 20 5.60 -0.50 12.05
CA GLN A 20 5.63 -1.79 11.34
C GLN A 20 5.15 -2.97 12.22
N LYS A 21 5.80 -3.19 13.36
CA LYS A 21 5.52 -4.35 14.24
C LYS A 21 4.20 -4.24 14.99
N LEU A 22 3.80 -3.03 15.38
CA LEU A 22 2.62 -2.81 16.20
C LEU A 22 1.33 -2.67 15.38
N LEU A 23 1.43 -2.36 14.08
CA LEU A 23 0.26 -2.11 13.24
C LEU A 23 0.27 -2.94 11.94
N ILE A 24 1.31 -2.82 11.12
CA ILE A 24 1.32 -3.45 9.79
C ILE A 24 1.34 -4.97 9.89
N GLU A 25 2.21 -5.54 10.73
CA GLU A 25 2.30 -7.00 10.92
C GLU A 25 0.99 -7.61 11.46
N PRO A 26 0.37 -7.07 12.54
CA PRO A 26 -0.94 -7.54 13.01
C PRO A 26 -2.05 -7.45 11.97
N ILE A 27 -2.11 -6.34 11.21
CA ILE A 27 -3.09 -6.18 10.12
C ILE A 27 -2.84 -7.25 9.06
N ALA A 28 -1.60 -7.45 8.64
CA ALA A 28 -1.25 -8.41 7.61
C ALA A 28 -1.63 -9.85 8.02
N ALA A 29 -1.36 -10.21 9.28
CA ALA A 29 -1.77 -11.50 9.83
C ALA A 29 -3.30 -11.66 9.82
N LYS A 30 -4.03 -10.63 10.26
CA LYS A 30 -5.50 -10.66 10.31
C LYS A 30 -6.11 -10.76 8.92
N VAL A 31 -5.58 -10.02 7.94
CA VAL A 31 -6.05 -10.07 6.55
C VAL A 31 -5.83 -11.47 5.97
N ARG A 32 -4.63 -12.04 6.11
CA ARG A 32 -4.33 -13.39 5.60
C ARG A 32 -5.25 -14.46 6.20
N ALA A 33 -5.59 -14.34 7.48
CA ALA A 33 -6.52 -15.26 8.14
C ALA A 33 -7.99 -15.07 7.72
N SER A 34 -8.34 -13.95 7.09
CA SER A 34 -9.73 -13.58 6.77
C SER A 34 -10.06 -13.66 5.28
N VAL A 35 -9.09 -13.98 4.43
CA VAL A 35 -9.26 -14.08 2.97
C VAL A 35 -9.13 -15.52 2.50
N MET A 36 -9.65 -15.80 1.30
CA MET A 36 -9.53 -17.14 0.71
C MET A 36 -8.06 -17.43 0.39
N PRO A 37 -7.55 -18.67 0.56
CA PRO A 37 -6.12 -18.98 0.39
C PRO A 37 -5.53 -18.51 -0.95
N ALA A 38 -6.28 -18.67 -2.05
CA ALA A 38 -5.85 -18.22 -3.39
C ALA A 38 -5.65 -16.70 -3.50
N PHE A 39 -6.30 -15.90 -2.65
CA PHE A 39 -6.14 -14.43 -2.60
C PHE A 39 -5.09 -14.00 -1.56
N ALA A 40 -4.68 -14.90 -0.65
CA ALA A 40 -3.58 -14.66 0.27
C ALA A 40 -2.22 -14.96 -0.36
N GLU A 41 -2.19 -15.87 -1.34
CA GLU A 41 -0.99 -16.23 -2.07
C GLU A 41 -0.43 -15.03 -2.83
N GLY A 42 0.83 -14.68 -2.55
CA GLY A 42 1.50 -13.53 -3.15
C GLY A 42 1.01 -12.15 -2.67
N LEU A 43 0.00 -12.08 -1.79
CA LEU A 43 -0.48 -10.81 -1.24
C LEU A 43 0.50 -10.25 -0.21
N GLU A 44 0.98 -9.04 -0.49
CA GLU A 44 1.83 -8.27 0.38
C GLU A 44 1.10 -7.07 0.98
N ILE A 45 1.40 -6.76 2.25
CA ILE A 45 0.88 -5.59 2.96
C ILE A 45 2.07 -4.87 3.58
N ARG A 46 2.29 -3.62 3.18
CA ARG A 46 3.47 -2.82 3.58
C ARG A 46 3.06 -1.40 4.01
N ALA A 47 3.88 -0.77 4.84
CA ALA A 47 3.77 0.67 5.11
C ALA A 47 4.17 1.48 3.87
N ALA A 48 3.44 2.57 3.60
CA ALA A 48 3.85 3.55 2.60
C ALA A 48 5.12 4.29 3.08
N GLN A 49 6.12 4.41 2.20
CA GLN A 49 7.44 4.95 2.55
C GLN A 49 7.52 6.48 2.46
N LEU A 50 6.67 7.09 1.64
CA LEU A 50 6.73 8.53 1.36
C LEU A 50 6.04 9.39 2.43
N HIS A 51 5.33 8.79 3.39
CA HIS A 51 4.65 9.51 4.48
C HIS A 51 3.91 10.78 3.99
N ASN A 52 4.28 11.95 4.51
CA ASN A 52 3.68 13.24 4.18
C ASN A 52 4.08 13.76 2.80
N ASP A 53 5.16 13.22 2.22
CA ASP A 53 5.69 13.66 0.93
C ASP A 53 4.96 12.99 -0.25
N ALA A 54 4.17 11.93 0.00
CA ALA A 54 3.48 11.17 -1.05
C ALA A 54 2.62 12.06 -1.96
N GLY A 55 1.94 13.05 -1.39
CA GLY A 55 1.09 13.99 -2.15
C GLY A 55 1.92 14.92 -3.04
N MET A 56 3.02 15.48 -2.53
CA MET A 56 3.89 16.37 -3.29
C MET A 56 4.62 15.61 -4.41
N VAL A 57 5.16 14.43 -4.09
CA VAL A 57 5.80 13.55 -5.08
C VAL A 57 4.80 13.17 -6.17
N GLY A 58 3.56 12.82 -5.79
CA GLY A 58 2.49 12.52 -6.75
C GLY A 58 2.14 13.70 -7.65
N ALA A 59 2.06 14.92 -7.10
CA ALA A 59 1.79 16.13 -7.88
C ALA A 59 2.90 16.43 -8.91
N VAL A 60 4.17 16.35 -8.50
CA VAL A 60 5.31 16.53 -9.41
C VAL A 60 5.35 15.44 -10.48
N TYR A 61 5.12 14.19 -10.09
CA TYR A 61 5.06 13.06 -11.03
C TYR A 61 3.96 13.27 -12.08
N TYR A 62 2.76 13.66 -11.65
CA TYR A 62 1.65 13.96 -12.55
C TYR A 62 1.97 15.12 -13.50
N PHE A 63 2.55 16.20 -12.99
CA PHE A 63 2.96 17.34 -13.82
C PHE A 63 3.96 16.94 -14.91
N ARG A 64 4.99 16.15 -14.56
CA ARG A 64 5.99 15.63 -15.51
C ARG A 64 5.37 14.74 -16.58
N GLN A 65 4.42 13.88 -16.21
CA GLN A 65 3.71 13.03 -17.17
C GLN A 65 2.89 13.85 -18.19
N GLN A 66 2.24 14.93 -17.74
CA GLN A 66 1.39 15.77 -18.60
C GLN A 66 2.19 16.68 -19.52
N HIS A 67 3.41 17.07 -19.12
CA HIS A 67 4.23 18.03 -19.85
C HIS A 67 5.41 17.41 -20.59
N GLY A 68 5.44 16.08 -20.73
CA GLY A 68 6.37 15.35 -21.56
C GLY A 68 7.82 15.77 -21.35
N GLU A 69 8.53 15.11 -20.45
CA GLU A 69 9.98 15.13 -20.55
C GLU A 69 10.38 14.47 -21.87
N THR A 70 10.69 15.30 -22.87
CA THR A 70 11.65 14.94 -23.93
C THR A 70 13.00 14.63 -23.32
#